data_AF-S8BG33-F1
#
_entry.id   AF-S8BG33-F1
#
_cell.length_a   1.000
_cell.length_b   1.000
_cell.length_c   1.000
_cell.angle_alpha   90.00
_cell.angle_beta   90.00
_cell.angle_gamma   90.00
#
_symmetry.space_group_name_H-M   'P 1'
#
loop_
_entity.id
_entity.type
_entity.pdbx_description
1 polymer ?
#
loop_
_entity_poly.entity_id
_entity_poly.type
_entity_poly.pdbx_seq_one_letter_code
_entity_poly.pdbx_strand_id
1 'polypeptide(L)'
;MENPTYTAPSQQTTALSKLNGYQTNLLLRFQNIIELATVFLIQSFSTSPRSNPLTCLVLQEQNQDLTMVATQAHQIQVHTASMIKTVEDLLTLTRALKEAWLFGQMGEDGENTSGVSPDKKDKDNFDEDAEFVIDWLKSKIREGTVVDEKPTA
;
A
#
# COMPACT_ATOMS: atom_id res chain seq x y z
N MET A 1 -23.93 -13.94 16.32
CA MET A 1 -23.07 -12.74 16.14
C MET A 1 -21.69 -13.29 15.95
N GLU A 2 -21.41 -13.72 14.72
CA GLU A 2 -20.19 -14.48 14.39
C GLU A 2 -19.04 -13.49 14.27
N ASN A 3 -17.95 -13.80 14.97
CA ASN A 3 -16.74 -13.00 14.96
C ASN A 3 -16.11 -13.04 13.57
N PRO A 4 -15.73 -11.90 12.96
CA PRO A 4 -15.01 -11.92 11.69
C PRO A 4 -13.67 -12.65 11.88
N THR A 5 -13.54 -13.72 11.11
CA THR A 5 -12.39 -14.64 11.05
C THR A 5 -11.10 -13.89 10.70
N TYR A 6 -10.20 -13.86 11.69
CA TYR A 6 -8.74 -13.85 11.63
C TYR A 6 -8.08 -13.39 10.31
N THR A 7 -7.71 -12.10 10.23
CA THR A 7 -6.63 -11.64 9.33
C THR A 7 -5.40 -12.52 9.54
N ALA A 8 -4.86 -13.12 8.48
CA ALA A 8 -3.68 -13.97 8.52
C ALA A 8 -2.53 -13.32 9.35
N PRO A 9 -1.85 -14.08 10.23
CA PRO A 9 -0.90 -13.54 11.21
C PRO A 9 0.29 -12.85 10.54
N SER A 10 0.66 -13.29 9.32
CA SER A 10 1.71 -12.68 8.52
C SER A 10 1.43 -11.23 8.13
N GLN A 11 0.19 -10.88 7.77
CA GLN A 11 -0.17 -9.51 7.42
C GLN A 11 -0.19 -8.58 8.64
N GLN A 12 -0.59 -9.11 9.81
CA GLN A 12 -0.56 -8.37 11.06
C GLN A 12 0.87 -8.05 11.50
N THR A 13 1.80 -9.01 11.41
CA THR A 13 3.21 -8.79 11.77
C THR A 13 3.88 -7.74 10.86
N THR A 14 3.60 -7.77 9.55
CA THR A 14 4.10 -6.75 8.62
C THR A 14 3.48 -5.38 8.86
N ALA A 15 2.19 -5.30 9.19
CA ALA A 15 1.54 -4.02 9.51
C ALA A 15 2.09 -3.40 10.81
N LEU A 16 2.33 -4.21 11.84
CA LEU A 16 2.89 -3.76 13.12
C LEU A 16 4.32 -3.22 12.97
N SER A 17 5.17 -3.90 12.20
CA SER A 17 6.53 -3.42 11.92
C SER A 17 6.52 -2.09 11.16
N LYS A 18 5.64 -1.94 10.16
CA LYS A 18 5.45 -0.67 9.44
C LYS A 18 4.98 0.45 10.37
N LEU A 19 4.01 0.17 11.24
CA LEU A 19 3.49 1.14 12.20
C LEU A 19 4.57 1.65 13.17
N ASN A 20 5.37 0.73 13.73
CA ASN A 20 6.52 1.09 14.56
C ASN A 20 7.55 1.93 13.79
N GLY A 21 7.78 1.61 12.52
CA GLY A 21 8.62 2.40 11.62
C GLY A 21 8.11 3.84 11.43
N TYR A 22 6.80 4.01 11.23
CA TYR A 22 6.21 5.34 11.09
C TYR A 22 6.27 6.14 12.39
N GLN A 23 5.96 5.51 13.53
CA GLN A 23 6.04 6.15 14.84
C GLN A 23 7.45 6.65 15.16
N THR A 24 8.46 5.80 14.95
CA THR A 24 9.86 6.17 15.19
C THR A 24 10.32 7.28 14.24
N ASN A 25 9.91 7.26 12.98
CA ASN A 25 10.25 8.32 12.02
C ASN A 25 9.63 9.66 12.43
N LEU A 26 8.34 9.69 12.77
CA LEU A 26 7.66 10.90 13.24
C LEU A 26 8.35 11.49 14.47
N LEU A 27 8.61 10.67 15.49
CA LEU A 27 9.27 11.13 16.72
C LEU A 27 10.66 11.70 16.44
N LEU A 28 11.47 11.01 15.62
CA LEU A 28 12.81 11.47 15.28
C LEU A 28 12.78 12.81 14.50
N ARG A 29 11.87 12.96 13.54
CA ARG A 29 11.74 14.19 12.75
C ARG A 29 11.26 15.36 13.60
N PHE A 30 10.31 15.13 14.51
CA PHE A 30 9.89 16.14 15.48
C PHE A 30 11.04 16.59 16.39
N GLN A 31 11.82 15.64 16.92
CA GLN A 31 12.99 15.94 17.75
C GLN A 31 14.02 16.81 16.98
N ASN A 32 14.34 16.44 15.75
CA ASN A 32 15.27 17.20 14.92
C ASN A 32 14.80 18.64 14.65
N ILE A 33 13.50 18.85 14.42
CA ILE A 33 12.95 20.20 14.23
C ILE A 33 13.08 21.03 15.51
N ILE A 34 12.82 20.44 16.68
CA ILE A 34 12.95 21.13 17.97
C ILE A 34 14.41 21.52 18.21
N GLU A 35 15.37 20.64 17.93
CA GLU A 35 16.80 20.94 18.04
C GLU A 35 17.22 22.10 17.11
N LEU A 36 16.80 22.07 15.84
CA LEU A 36 17.11 23.16 14.90
C LEU A 36 16.46 24.50 15.32
N ALA A 37 15.21 24.46 15.81
CA ALA A 37 14.48 25.66 16.22
C ALA A 37 15.06 26.29 17.50
N THR A 38 15.53 25.48 18.44
CA THR A 38 16.16 25.96 19.69
C THR A 38 17.50 26.65 19.42
N VAL A 39 18.32 26.10 18.51
CA VAL A 39 19.57 26.76 18.08
C VAL A 39 19.28 28.13 17.45
N PHE A 40 18.25 28.23 16.62
CA PHE A 40 17.84 29.50 16.00
C PHE A 40 17.41 30.57 17.02
N LEU A 41 16.64 30.18 18.05
CA LEU A 41 16.19 31.11 19.10
C LEU A 41 17.35 31.60 19.98
N ILE A 42 18.31 30.74 20.30
CA ILE A 42 19.48 31.12 21.12
C ILE A 42 20.36 32.13 20.39
N GLN A 43 20.62 31.92 19.09
CA GLN A 43 21.40 32.84 18.25
C GLN A 43 20.73 34.23 18.15
N SER A 44 19.39 34.24 18.05
CA SER A 44 18.59 35.47 17.95
C SER A 44 18.60 36.30 19.24
N PHE A 45 18.73 35.67 20.42
CA PHE A 45 18.76 36.38 21.71
C PHE A 45 20.16 36.92 22.04
N SER A 46 21.22 36.31 21.50
CA SER A 46 22.60 36.73 21.74
C SER A 46 23.02 37.98 20.96
N THR A 47 22.32 38.34 19.88
CA THR A 47 22.66 39.49 19.00
C THR A 47 21.97 40.81 19.42
N SER A 48 21.64 40.99 20.70
CA SER A 48 21.16 42.29 21.21
C SER A 48 22.32 43.28 21.34
N PRO A 49 22.40 44.38 20.57
CA PRO A 49 23.55 45.25 20.58
C PRO A 49 23.37 46.30 21.68
N ARG A 50 23.95 46.03 22.87
CA ARG A 50 24.28 47.11 23.79
C ARG A 50 25.69 47.61 23.44
N SER A 51 25.74 48.87 22.99
CA SER A 51 26.91 49.75 22.77
C SER A 51 27.94 49.32 21.73
N ASN A 52 27.95 49.98 20.56
CA ASN A 52 29.06 50.80 20.03
C ASN A 52 28.85 51.12 18.53
N PRO A 53 29.01 52.38 18.07
CA PRO A 53 28.75 52.78 16.67
C PRO A 53 29.84 52.38 15.65
N LEU A 54 30.85 51.59 16.03
CA LEU A 54 31.98 51.22 15.15
C LEU A 54 31.85 49.82 14.51
N THR A 55 30.76 49.10 14.73
CA THR A 55 30.54 47.75 14.15
C THR A 55 30.12 47.77 12.68
N CYS A 56 30.03 48.94 12.04
CA CYS A 56 29.70 49.07 10.60
C CYS A 56 30.75 48.40 9.69
N LEU A 57 31.97 48.13 10.20
CA LEU A 57 33.02 47.39 9.49
C LEU A 57 32.92 45.85 9.63
N VAL A 58 31.78 45.30 10.05
CA VAL A 58 31.55 43.83 10.13
C VAL A 58 30.41 43.40 9.19
N LEU A 59 30.37 43.95 7.97
CA LEU A 59 29.51 43.44 6.89
C LEU A 59 30.20 42.34 6.06
N GLN A 60 31.39 41.88 6.48
CA GLN A 60 32.10 40.75 5.84
C GLN A 60 31.84 39.41 6.56
N GLU A 61 31.40 39.43 7.83
CA GLU A 61 31.18 38.22 8.66
C GLU A 61 29.70 37.80 8.78
N GLN A 62 28.78 38.54 8.15
CA GLN A 62 27.33 38.25 8.14
C GLN A 62 26.91 37.20 7.10
N ASN A 63 27.74 36.87 6.11
CA ASN A 63 27.37 35.91 5.05
C ASN A 63 27.38 34.44 5.53
N GLN A 64 28.21 34.11 6.53
CA GLN A 64 28.30 32.77 7.10
C GLN A 64 27.02 32.43 7.91
N ASP A 65 26.51 33.39 8.70
CA ASP A 65 25.29 33.21 9.49
C ASP A 65 24.02 33.10 8.62
N LEU A 66 23.90 33.86 7.53
CA LEU A 66 22.74 33.77 6.62
C LEU A 66 22.68 32.43 5.89
N THR A 67 23.84 31.90 5.46
CA THR A 67 23.93 30.59 4.80
C THR A 67 23.58 29.46 5.78
N MET A 68 24.02 29.58 7.04
CA MET A 68 23.64 28.65 8.11
C MET A 68 22.13 28.67 8.37
N VAL A 69 21.54 29.86 8.54
CA VAL A 69 20.09 30.02 8.75
C VAL A 69 19.28 29.47 7.57
N ALA A 70 19.70 29.76 6.34
CA ALA A 70 19.07 29.22 5.14
C ALA A 70 19.12 27.68 5.11
N THR A 71 20.26 27.09 5.50
CA THR A 71 20.43 25.63 5.58
C THR A 71 19.54 25.01 6.65
N GLN A 72 19.47 25.63 7.83
CA GLN A 72 18.59 25.17 8.93
C GLN A 72 17.11 25.26 8.56
N ALA A 73 16.69 26.37 7.93
CA ALA A 73 15.33 26.52 7.44
C ALA A 73 14.97 25.45 6.38
N HIS A 74 15.91 25.14 5.48
CA HIS A 74 15.74 24.06 4.52
C HIS A 74 15.63 22.69 5.20
N GLN A 75 16.45 22.40 6.22
CA GLN A 75 16.37 21.15 6.98
C GLN A 75 15.03 20.97 7.69
N ILE A 76 14.48 22.05 8.27
CA ILE A 76 13.14 22.03 8.86
C ILE A 76 12.09 21.65 7.79
N GLN A 77 12.15 22.25 6.60
CA GLN A 77 11.24 21.93 5.50
C GLN A 77 11.35 20.45 5.08
N VAL A 78 12.57 19.91 4.96
CA VAL A 78 12.81 18.50 4.63
C VAL A 78 12.24 17.58 5.72
N HIS A 79 12.45 17.92 7.00
CA HIS A 79 11.89 17.14 8.11
C HIS A 79 10.36 17.18 8.11
N THR A 80 9.74 18.34 7.86
CA THR A 80 8.28 18.45 7.73
C THR A 80 7.73 17.67 6.53
N ALA A 81 8.38 17.74 5.37
CA ALA A 81 7.97 16.98 4.18
C ALA A 81 8.07 15.46 4.43
N SER A 82 9.15 15.01 5.08
CA SER A 82 9.31 13.60 5.50
C SER A 82 8.19 13.17 6.44
N MET A 83 7.77 14.02 7.38
CA MET A 83 6.68 13.70 8.30
C MET A 83 5.33 13.58 7.58
N ILE A 84 5.02 14.52 6.67
CA ILE A 84 3.80 14.44 5.84
C ILE A 84 3.78 13.13 5.08
N LYS A 85 4.89 12.78 4.43
CA LYS A 85 5.04 11.50 3.70
C LYS A 85 4.78 10.30 4.60
N THR A 86 5.33 10.27 5.82
CA THR A 86 5.08 9.15 6.75
C THR A 86 3.62 9.05 7.20
N VAL A 87 2.93 10.18 7.35
CA VAL A 87 1.50 10.20 7.69
C VAL A 87 0.67 9.73 6.51
N GLU A 88 0.97 10.14 5.28
CA GLU A 88 0.33 9.61 4.07
C GLU A 88 0.49 8.09 3.94
N ASP A 89 1.69 7.57 4.23
CA ASP A 89 1.97 6.14 4.24
C ASP A 89 1.22 5.40 5.36
N LEU A 90 1.02 6.05 6.51
CA LEU A 90 0.16 5.54 7.59
C LEU A 90 -1.30 5.50 7.15
N LEU A 91 -1.84 6.55 6.52
CA LEU A 91 -3.20 6.55 5.99
C LEU A 91 -3.39 5.43 4.96
N THR A 92 -2.41 5.25 4.07
CA THR A 92 -2.40 4.17 3.08
C THR A 92 -2.41 2.79 3.75
N LEU A 93 -1.61 2.60 4.81
CA LEU A 93 -1.62 1.36 5.59
C LEU A 93 -2.98 1.11 6.25
N THR A 94 -3.61 2.14 6.84
CA THR A 94 -4.94 1.98 7.45
C THR A 94 -6.03 1.66 6.42
N ARG A 95 -5.89 2.16 5.19
CA ARG A 95 -6.77 1.81 4.09
C ARG A 95 -6.62 0.33 3.72
N ALA A 96 -5.37 -0.13 3.51
CA ALA A 96 -5.09 -1.53 3.22
C ALA A 96 -5.57 -2.45 4.36
N LEU A 97 -5.44 -2.03 5.62
CA LEU A 97 -5.96 -2.79 6.75
C LEU A 97 -7.50 -2.84 6.72
N LYS A 98 -8.18 -1.71 6.49
CA LYS A 98 -9.64 -1.69 6.35
C LYS A 98 -10.11 -2.55 5.18
N GLU A 99 -9.43 -2.49 4.05
CA GLU A 99 -9.71 -3.32 2.88
C GLU A 99 -9.48 -4.81 3.19
N ALA A 100 -8.40 -5.18 3.90
CA ALA A 100 -8.18 -6.55 4.35
C ALA A 100 -9.24 -7.04 5.36
N TRP A 101 -9.80 -6.15 6.18
CA TRP A 101 -10.91 -6.47 7.09
C TRP A 101 -12.26 -6.59 6.35
N LEU A 102 -12.53 -5.72 5.37
CA LEU A 102 -13.77 -5.71 4.59
C LEU A 102 -13.81 -6.83 3.54
N PHE A 103 -12.67 -7.12 2.91
CA PHE A 103 -12.54 -8.13 1.85
C PHE A 103 -11.89 -9.42 2.36
N GLY A 104 -11.82 -9.60 3.68
CA GLY A 104 -11.14 -10.71 4.36
C GLY A 104 -11.53 -12.12 3.91
N GLN A 105 -12.52 -12.25 3.03
CA GLN A 105 -12.89 -13.48 2.33
C GLN A 105 -13.62 -13.27 0.98
N MET A 106 -13.66 -12.06 0.40
CA MET A 106 -14.53 -11.74 -0.76
C MET A 106 -13.99 -12.24 -2.12
N GLY A 107 -13.26 -13.35 -2.13
CA GLY A 107 -12.77 -14.04 -3.32
C GLY A 107 -13.29 -15.47 -3.48
N GLU A 108 -14.08 -15.98 -2.54
CA GLU A 108 -14.56 -17.37 -2.57
C GLU A 108 -16.09 -17.53 -2.63
N ASP A 109 -16.84 -16.43 -2.66
CA ASP A 109 -18.32 -16.48 -2.79
C ASP A 109 -18.80 -16.09 -4.20
N GLY A 110 -17.96 -16.36 -5.20
CA GLY A 110 -18.34 -16.35 -6.62
C GLY A 110 -18.73 -17.75 -7.08
N GLU A 111 -19.96 -18.16 -6.76
CA GLU A 111 -20.67 -19.27 -7.38
C GLU A 111 -20.16 -20.70 -7.06
N ASN A 112 -20.32 -21.14 -5.80
CA ASN A 112 -20.48 -22.57 -5.49
C ASN A 112 -21.50 -22.80 -4.37
N THR A 113 -22.79 -22.66 -4.70
CA THR A 113 -23.82 -23.44 -4.00
C THR A 113 -23.63 -24.93 -4.33
N SER A 114 -22.57 -25.54 -3.80
CA SER A 114 -22.31 -26.98 -3.76
C SER A 114 -21.08 -27.17 -2.88
N GLY A 115 -21.30 -27.20 -1.56
CA GLY A 115 -20.32 -27.68 -0.60
C GLY A 115 -20.16 -29.19 -0.73
N VAL A 116 -19.58 -29.64 -1.83
CA VAL A 116 -19.11 -31.00 -2.03
C VAL A 116 -17.67 -30.88 -2.49
N SER A 117 -16.74 -31.21 -1.59
CA SER A 117 -15.35 -31.50 -1.96
C SER A 117 -15.34 -32.35 -3.22
N PRO A 118 -14.48 -32.11 -4.22
CA PRO A 118 -14.39 -33.00 -5.38
C PRO A 118 -13.82 -34.33 -4.89
N ASP A 119 -14.70 -35.19 -4.38
CA ASP A 119 -14.47 -36.60 -4.18
C ASP A 119 -14.22 -37.17 -5.58
N LYS A 120 -13.27 -38.11 -5.68
CA LYS A 120 -12.84 -38.68 -6.98
C LYS A 120 -14.00 -39.17 -7.84
N LYS A 121 -15.10 -39.54 -7.17
CA LYS A 121 -16.36 -39.99 -7.75
C LYS A 121 -17.04 -38.98 -8.68
N ASP A 122 -16.97 -37.69 -8.39
CA ASP A 122 -17.61 -36.66 -9.23
C ASP A 122 -16.80 -36.39 -10.51
N LYS A 123 -15.49 -36.61 -10.45
CA LYS A 123 -14.62 -36.51 -11.63
C LYS A 123 -14.86 -37.66 -12.59
N ASP A 124 -15.01 -38.88 -12.06
CA ASP A 124 -15.30 -40.07 -12.86
C ASP A 124 -16.67 -39.94 -13.56
N ASN A 125 -17.70 -39.43 -12.88
CA ASN A 125 -19.01 -39.15 -13.50
C ASN A 125 -18.94 -38.07 -14.59
N PHE A 126 -18.16 -37.00 -14.37
CA PHE A 126 -18.02 -35.93 -15.36
C PHE A 126 -17.28 -36.41 -16.61
N ASP A 127 -16.30 -37.30 -16.45
CA ASP A 127 -15.57 -37.92 -17.54
C ASP A 127 -16.47 -38.92 -18.31
N GLU A 128 -17.32 -39.71 -17.63
CA GLU A 128 -18.33 -40.59 -18.27
C GLU A 128 -19.38 -39.79 -19.06
N ASP A 129 -19.89 -38.70 -18.50
CA ASP A 129 -20.85 -37.81 -19.18
C ASP A 129 -20.23 -37.15 -20.42
N ALA A 130 -18.96 -36.75 -20.34
CA ALA A 130 -18.23 -36.20 -21.47
C ALA A 130 -18.04 -37.24 -22.59
N GLU A 131 -17.71 -38.49 -22.25
CA GLU A 131 -17.60 -39.57 -23.22
C GLU A 131 -18.95 -39.88 -23.90
N PHE A 132 -20.05 -39.90 -23.14
CA PHE A 132 -21.39 -40.08 -23.69
C PHE A 132 -21.75 -38.99 -24.71
N VAL A 133 -21.49 -37.72 -24.40
CA VAL A 133 -21.76 -36.59 -25.30
C VAL A 133 -20.93 -36.72 -26.59
N ILE A 134 -19.67 -37.13 -26.48
CA ILE A 134 -18.79 -37.35 -27.64
C ILE A 134 -19.32 -38.48 -28.52
N ASP A 135 -19.75 -39.59 -27.94
CA ASP A 135 -20.24 -40.74 -28.70
C ASP A 135 -21.61 -40.47 -29.34
N TRP A 136 -22.47 -39.72 -28.64
CA TRP A 136 -23.72 -39.19 -29.19
C TRP A 136 -23.49 -38.25 -30.38
N LEU A 137 -22.54 -37.32 -30.27
CA LEU A 137 -22.16 -36.42 -31.37
C LEU A 137 -21.59 -37.20 -32.57
N LYS A 138 -20.73 -38.19 -32.33
CA LYS A 138 -20.19 -39.05 -33.40
C LYS A 138 -21.29 -39.85 -34.09
N SER A 139 -22.25 -40.37 -33.34
CA SER A 139 -23.41 -41.07 -33.91
C SER A 139 -24.25 -40.13 -34.77
N LYS A 140 -24.52 -38.92 -34.29
CA LYS A 140 -25.28 -37.91 -35.04
C LYS A 140 -24.59 -37.43 -36.31
N ILE A 141 -23.26 -37.28 -36.31
CA ILE A 141 -22.49 -36.95 -37.51
C ILE A 141 -22.56 -38.09 -38.53
N ARG A 142 -22.55 -39.34 -38.07
CA ARG A 142 -22.66 -40.54 -38.91
C ARG A 142 -24.06 -40.75 -39.49
N GLU A 143 -25.10 -40.40 -38.71
CA GLU A 143 -26.49 -40.35 -39.20
C GLU A 143 -26.71 -39.18 -40.16
N GLY A 144 -26.01 -38.06 -39.98
CA GLY A 144 -26.10 -36.87 -40.81
C GLY A 144 -25.32 -36.91 -42.12
N THR A 145 -24.55 -37.98 -42.40
CA THR A 145 -23.76 -38.12 -43.63
C THR A 145 -24.51 -38.81 -44.79
N VAL A 146 -25.84 -38.92 -44.72
CA VAL A 146 -26.68 -39.32 -45.86
C VAL A 146 -27.52 -38.14 -46.32
N VAL A 147 -26.87 -37.16 -46.95
CA VAL A 147 -27.50 -36.32 -47.97
C VAL A 147 -26.47 -36.12 -49.08
N ASP A 148 -26.24 -37.15 -49.88
CA ASP A 148 -25.69 -36.96 -51.22
C ASP A 148 -26.88 -36.70 -52.13
N GLU A 149 -27.03 -35.43 -52.51
CA GLU A 149 -28.01 -34.97 -53.47
C GLU A 149 -27.75 -35.63 -54.83
N LYS A 150 -28.75 -36.35 -55.37
CA LYS A 150 -28.77 -36.65 -56.80
C LYS A 150 -29.64 -35.59 -57.49
N PRO A 151 -29.07 -34.66 -58.28
CA PRO A 151 -29.86 -33.72 -59.04
C PRO A 151 -30.53 -34.43 -60.22
N THR A 152 -31.80 -34.11 -60.39
CA THR A 152 -32.67 -34.46 -61.51
C THR A 152 -32.10 -33.94 -62.84
N ALA A 153 -31.95 -34.84 -63.82
CA ALA A 153 -32.06 -34.56 -65.25
C ALA A 153 -32.48 -35.84 -65.97
#